data_AF-A0A5B7BLM4-F1
#
_entry.id   AF-A0A5B7BLM4-F1
#
_cell.length_a   1.000
_cell.length_b   1.000
_cell.length_c   1.000
_cell.angle_alpha   90.00
_cell.angle_beta   90.00
_cell.angle_gamma   90.00
#
_symmetry.space_group_name_H-M   'P 1'
#
loop_
_entity.id
_entity.type
_entity.pdbx_description
1 polymer ?
#
loop_
_entity_poly.entity_id
_entity_poly.type
_entity_poly.pdbx_seq_one_letter_code
_entity_poly.pdbx_strand_id
1 'polypeptide(L)'
;RWESQLHQPLHAAAYYLNPQFHYSPNFHSDAEVKIGLYNCLKRMVPDVDERVKIDMQMDAFTDARGLFGLESAVVTRTKKAPALWWKSYGDECPELQRFAIRILSLTCSSSGCERNWSAFEMVHSKRRNRLHQ
;
A
#
# COMPACT_ATOMS: atom_id res chain seq x y z
N ARG A 1 8.27 20.77 -9.09
CA ARG A 1 6.97 21.39 -8.68
C ARG A 1 5.82 20.39 -8.47
N TRP A 2 5.92 19.13 -8.94
CA TRP A 2 4.89 18.09 -8.72
C TRP A 2 5.26 17.05 -7.63
N GLU A 3 6.55 16.92 -7.32
CA GLU A 3 7.06 15.91 -6.40
C GLU A 3 6.61 16.14 -4.94
N SER A 4 6.52 17.40 -4.49
CA SER A 4 6.17 17.71 -3.09
C SER A 4 4.73 17.38 -2.68
N GLN A 5 3.77 17.40 -3.61
CA GLN A 5 2.36 17.13 -3.28
C GLN A 5 2.04 15.64 -3.15
N LEU A 6 2.81 14.80 -3.84
CA LEU A 6 2.50 13.38 -3.99
C LEU A 6 3.08 12.53 -2.89
N HIS A 7 4.18 12.93 -2.25
CA HIS A 7 4.85 12.07 -1.28
C HIS A 7 3.93 11.63 -0.12
N GLN A 8 3.16 12.53 0.49
CA GLN A 8 2.29 12.13 1.60
C GLN A 8 1.19 11.14 1.17
N PRO A 9 0.37 11.43 0.13
CA PRO A 9 -0.60 10.46 -0.39
C PRO A 9 0.02 9.17 -0.95
N LEU A 10 1.13 9.27 -1.68
CA LEU A 10 1.80 8.13 -2.32
C LEU A 10 2.39 7.18 -1.28
N HIS A 11 3.03 7.70 -0.23
CA HIS A 11 3.55 6.87 0.85
C HIS A 11 2.42 6.21 1.65
N ALA A 12 1.32 6.93 1.92
CA ALA A 12 0.14 6.33 2.57
C ALA A 12 -0.46 5.21 1.73
N ALA A 13 -0.61 5.41 0.41
CA ALA A 13 -1.10 4.40 -0.51
C ALA A 13 -0.16 3.19 -0.58
N ALA A 14 1.15 3.43 -0.70
CA ALA A 14 2.15 2.35 -0.74
C ALA A 14 2.21 1.57 0.57
N TYR A 15 2.12 2.24 1.72
CA TYR A 15 2.05 1.59 3.03
C TYR A 15 0.81 0.69 3.13
N TYR A 16 -0.36 1.21 2.73
CA TYR A 16 -1.61 0.44 2.75
C TYR A 16 -1.56 -0.78 1.81
N LEU A 17 -1.02 -0.62 0.60
CA LEU A 17 -1.03 -1.66 -0.44
C LEU A 17 0.15 -2.63 -0.34
N ASN A 18 1.14 -2.40 0.53
CA ASN A 18 2.26 -3.32 0.69
C ASN A 18 1.83 -4.52 1.55
N PRO A 19 1.80 -5.76 1.01
CA PRO A 19 1.32 -6.93 1.73
C PRO A 19 2.14 -7.24 3.00
N GLN A 20 3.44 -6.93 3.02
CA GLN A 20 4.25 -7.09 4.24
C GLN A 20 3.74 -6.22 5.39
N PHE A 21 3.34 -4.98 5.09
CA PHE A 21 2.85 -4.05 6.11
C PHE A 21 1.37 -4.26 6.39
N HIS A 22 0.55 -4.41 5.35
CA HIS A 22 -0.91 -4.56 5.45
C HIS A 22 -1.33 -5.71 6.36
N TYR A 23 -0.65 -6.85 6.24
CA TYR A 23 -0.98 -8.06 7.02
C TYR A 23 -0.09 -8.25 8.25
N SER A 24 0.71 -7.24 8.61
CA SER A 24 1.48 -7.27 9.84
C SER A 24 0.54 -7.06 11.04
N PRO A 25 0.79 -7.70 12.20
CA PRO A 25 0.07 -7.41 13.45
C PRO A 25 0.14 -5.92 13.86
N ASN A 26 1.14 -5.20 13.36
CA ASN A 26 1.33 -3.77 13.63
C ASN A 26 0.75 -2.86 12.54
N PHE A 27 -0.08 -3.37 11.63
CA PHE A 27 -0.74 -2.55 10.62
C PHE A 27 -1.76 -1.60 11.27
N HIS A 28 -1.71 -0.33 10.90
CA HIS A 28 -2.68 0.68 11.36
C HIS A 28 -3.19 1.48 10.16
N SER A 29 -4.45 1.25 9.77
CA SER A 29 -5.11 2.02 8.72
C SER A 29 -5.98 3.13 9.31
N ASP A 30 -5.36 4.06 10.02
CA ASP A 30 -6.07 5.21 10.59
C ASP A 30 -6.64 6.10 9.48
N ALA A 31 -7.53 7.03 9.86
CA ALA A 31 -8.16 7.96 8.91
C ALA A 31 -7.14 8.69 8.03
N GLU A 32 -5.98 9.05 8.57
CA GLU A 32 -4.88 9.69 7.83
C GLU A 32 -4.37 8.82 6.68
N VAL A 33 -4.16 7.52 6.92
CA VAL A 33 -3.70 6.57 5.89
C VAL A 33 -4.77 6.38 4.82
N LYS A 34 -6.04 6.22 5.21
CA LYS A 34 -7.14 6.08 4.25
C LYS A 34 -7.33 7.36 3.42
N ILE A 35 -7.29 8.54 4.03
CA ILE A 35 -7.36 9.83 3.31
C ILE A 35 -6.19 9.94 2.32
N GLY A 36 -4.98 9.57 2.73
CA GLY A 36 -3.80 9.54 1.86
C GLY A 36 -3.99 8.59 0.66
N LEU A 37 -4.47 7.37 0.90
CA LEU A 37 -4.78 6.39 -0.12
C LEU A 37 -5.79 6.92 -1.15
N TYR A 38 -6.94 7.44 -0.69
CA TYR A 38 -7.99 7.93 -1.59
C TYR A 38 -7.59 9.21 -2.32
N ASN A 39 -6.80 10.09 -1.70
CA ASN A 39 -6.22 11.24 -2.39
C ASN A 39 -5.25 10.82 -3.50
N CYS A 40 -4.44 9.78 -3.25
CA CYS A 40 -3.54 9.21 -4.25
C CYS A 40 -4.34 8.60 -5.41
N LEU A 41 -5.37 7.80 -5.09
CA LEU A 41 -6.28 7.19 -6.05
C LEU A 41 -6.96 8.25 -6.94
N LYS A 42 -7.57 9.29 -6.34
CA LYS A 42 -8.21 10.40 -7.05
C LYS A 42 -7.26 11.10 -8.01
N ARG A 43 -5.98 11.22 -7.64
CA ARG A 43 -4.98 11.92 -8.44
C ARG A 43 -4.41 11.07 -9.59
N MET A 44 -4.33 9.76 -9.41
CA MET A 44 -3.68 8.86 -10.36
C MET A 44 -4.66 8.19 -11.34
N VAL A 45 -5.93 8.13 -10.98
CA VAL A 45 -7.01 7.49 -11.75
C VAL A 45 -8.08 8.55 -12.02
N PRO A 46 -8.10 9.17 -13.23
CA PRO A 46 -9.05 10.21 -13.57
C PRO A 46 -10.51 9.73 -13.66
N ASP A 47 -10.70 8.50 -14.12
CA ASP A 47 -12.00 7.86 -14.29
C ASP A 47 -12.66 7.54 -12.93
N VAL A 48 -13.91 7.96 -12.75
CA VAL A 48 -14.66 7.75 -11.49
C VAL A 48 -15.06 6.28 -11.32
N ASP A 49 -15.50 5.63 -12.40
CA ASP A 49 -15.97 4.25 -12.38
C ASP A 49 -14.82 3.29 -12.12
N GLU A 50 -13.63 3.57 -12.67
CA GLU A 50 -12.42 2.82 -12.35
C GLU A 50 -12.05 2.96 -10.86
N ARG A 51 -12.18 4.16 -10.26
CA ARG A 51 -11.94 4.33 -8.82
C ARG A 51 -12.91 3.55 -7.96
N VAL A 52 -14.19 3.49 -8.34
CA VAL A 52 -15.20 2.71 -7.62
C VAL A 52 -14.88 1.22 -7.68
N LYS A 53 -14.44 0.70 -8.84
CA LYS A 53 -13.99 -0.70 -8.97
C LYS A 53 -12.77 -1.00 -8.10
N ILE A 54 -11.79 -0.10 -8.08
CA ILE A 54 -10.61 -0.23 -7.21
C ILE A 54 -11.02 -0.30 -5.75
N ASP A 55 -11.93 0.57 -5.31
CA ASP A 55 -12.45 0.61 -3.95
C ASP A 55 -13.15 -0.69 -3.57
N MET A 56 -14.06 -1.20 -4.41
CA MET A 56 -14.75 -2.48 -4.18
C MET A 56 -13.78 -3.67 -4.10
N GLN A 57 -12.68 -3.65 -4.85
CA GLN A 57 -11.67 -4.70 -4.82
C GLN A 57 -10.78 -4.64 -3.57
N MET A 58 -10.74 -3.50 -2.86
CA MET A 58 -9.92 -3.38 -1.64
C MET A 58 -10.35 -4.37 -0.57
N ASP A 59 -11.64 -4.66 -0.46
CA ASP A 59 -12.17 -5.60 0.54
C ASP A 59 -11.57 -7.00 0.36
N ALA A 60 -11.42 -7.47 -0.88
CA ALA A 60 -10.83 -8.78 -1.15
C ALA A 60 -9.37 -8.85 -0.69
N PHE A 61 -8.60 -7.78 -0.92
CA PHE A 61 -7.24 -7.67 -0.42
C PHE A 61 -7.23 -7.60 1.12
N THR A 62 -7.99 -6.70 1.73
CA THR A 62 -8.00 -6.50 3.18
C THR A 62 -8.38 -7.76 3.94
N ASP A 63 -9.38 -8.49 3.46
CA ASP A 63 -9.84 -9.73 4.09
C ASP A 63 -9.01 -10.96 3.70
N ALA A 64 -7.96 -10.79 2.88
CA ALA A 64 -7.18 -11.87 2.28
C ALA A 64 -8.06 -12.95 1.59
N ARG A 65 -9.08 -12.52 0.86
CA ARG A 65 -9.97 -13.42 0.11
C ARG A 65 -9.35 -13.88 -1.21
N GLY A 66 -9.79 -15.03 -1.70
CA GLY A 66 -9.38 -15.57 -2.99
C GLY A 66 -7.87 -15.83 -3.06
N LEU A 67 -7.23 -15.41 -4.15
CA LEU A 67 -5.79 -15.62 -4.38
C LEU A 67 -4.91 -15.01 -3.28
N PHE A 68 -5.36 -13.94 -2.60
CA PHE A 68 -4.60 -13.29 -1.53
C PHE A 68 -4.49 -14.14 -0.24
N GLY A 69 -5.40 -15.10 -0.08
CA GLY A 69 -5.48 -16.00 1.08
C GLY A 69 -4.79 -17.34 0.87
N LEU A 70 -4.29 -17.63 -0.34
CA LEU A 70 -3.53 -18.85 -0.61
C LEU A 70 -2.30 -18.93 0.31
N GLU A 71 -1.97 -20.14 0.76
CA GLU A 71 -0.78 -20.35 1.60
C GLU A 71 0.49 -19.76 0.95
N SER A 72 0.66 -19.98 -0.36
CA SER A 72 1.77 -19.42 -1.13
C SER A 72 1.77 -17.88 -1.13
N ALA A 73 0.59 -17.25 -1.22
CA ALA A 73 0.46 -15.80 -1.14
C ALA A 73 0.87 -15.30 0.26
N VAL A 74 0.41 -15.97 1.32
CA VAL A 74 0.72 -15.63 2.71
C VAL A 74 2.22 -15.74 3.00
N VAL A 75 2.86 -16.86 2.68
CA VAL A 75 4.28 -17.09 3.02
C VAL A 75 5.24 -16.23 2.18
N THR A 76 4.77 -15.66 1.07
CA THR A 76 5.59 -14.82 0.18
C THR A 76 5.42 -13.30 0.40
N ARG A 77 4.52 -12.86 1.30
CA ARG A 77 4.26 -11.43 1.57
C ARG A 77 5.53 -10.63 1.92
N THR A 78 6.47 -11.26 2.63
CA THR A 78 7.76 -10.66 3.05
C THR A 78 8.95 -11.11 2.21
N LYS A 79 8.77 -12.13 1.35
CA LYS A 79 9.85 -12.73 0.55
C LYS A 79 9.93 -12.17 -0.86
N LYS A 80 8.87 -11.49 -1.31
CA LYS A 80 8.73 -11.00 -2.67
C LYS A 80 8.60 -9.49 -2.68
N ALA A 81 9.20 -8.84 -3.67
CA ALA A 81 8.99 -7.41 -3.88
C ALA A 81 7.47 -7.12 -4.01
N PRO A 82 6.93 -6.11 -3.31
CA PRO A 82 5.48 -5.87 -3.24
C PRO A 82 4.78 -5.83 -4.61
N ALA A 83 5.35 -5.13 -5.60
CA ALA A 83 4.79 -5.06 -6.95
C ALA A 83 4.76 -6.44 -7.64
N LEU A 84 5.77 -7.28 -7.43
CA LEU A 84 5.79 -8.64 -7.99
C LEU A 84 4.84 -9.58 -7.23
N TRP A 85 4.58 -9.34 -5.94
CA TRP A 85 3.55 -10.06 -5.19
C TRP A 85 2.15 -9.78 -5.76
N TRP A 86 1.82 -8.49 -5.96
CA TRP A 86 0.59 -8.08 -6.64
C TRP A 86 0.43 -8.68 -8.03
N LYS A 87 1.53 -8.74 -8.81
CA LYS A 87 1.50 -9.38 -10.13
C LYS A 87 1.14 -10.87 -10.11
N SER A 88 1.36 -11.59 -8.99
CA SER A 88 1.06 -13.02 -8.91
C SER A 88 -0.26 -13.37 -8.25
N TYR A 89 -0.77 -12.51 -7.38
CA TYR A 89 -1.94 -12.82 -6.55
C TYR A 89 -3.08 -11.83 -6.73
N GLY A 90 -2.88 -10.76 -7.49
CA GLY A 90 -3.89 -9.72 -7.74
C GLY A 90 -4.84 -10.00 -8.91
N ASP A 91 -4.74 -11.16 -9.57
CA ASP A 91 -5.45 -11.42 -10.84
C ASP A 91 -6.98 -11.40 -10.71
N GLU A 92 -7.52 -11.69 -9.52
CA GLU A 92 -8.96 -11.59 -9.22
C GLU A 92 -9.42 -10.14 -8.96
N CYS A 93 -8.49 -9.19 -8.87
CA CYS A 93 -8.74 -7.78 -8.60
C CYS A 93 -7.96 -6.91 -9.60
N PRO A 94 -8.28 -6.95 -10.90
CA PRO A 94 -7.42 -6.42 -11.96
C PRO A 94 -7.25 -4.89 -11.93
N GLU A 95 -8.27 -4.12 -11.52
CA GLU A 95 -8.16 -2.66 -11.37
C GLU A 95 -7.23 -2.31 -10.19
N LEU A 96 -7.45 -2.95 -9.04
CA LEU A 96 -6.63 -2.76 -7.84
C LEU A 96 -5.19 -3.25 -8.07
N GLN A 97 -5.00 -4.36 -8.76
CA GLN A 97 -3.68 -4.90 -9.12
C GLN A 97 -2.89 -3.89 -9.95
N ARG A 98 -3.49 -3.32 -11.00
CA ARG A 98 -2.84 -2.29 -11.84
C ARG A 98 -2.48 -1.05 -11.01
N PHE A 99 -3.38 -0.61 -10.14
CA PHE A 99 -3.14 0.53 -9.26
C PHE A 99 -2.01 0.24 -8.26
N ALA A 100 -2.03 -0.90 -7.57
CA ALA A 100 -1.04 -1.26 -6.56
C ALA A 100 0.36 -1.45 -7.14
N ILE A 101 0.48 -2.14 -8.29
CA ILE A 101 1.76 -2.29 -8.98
C ILE A 101 2.34 -0.91 -9.31
N ARG A 102 1.52 0.00 -9.86
CA ARG A 102 1.95 1.36 -10.21
C ARG A 102 2.45 2.14 -8.99
N ILE A 103 1.69 2.14 -7.90
CA ILE A 103 2.06 2.84 -6.65
C ILE A 103 3.37 2.30 -6.08
N LEU A 104 3.47 0.97 -5.94
CA LEU A 104 4.61 0.32 -5.30
C LEU A 104 5.89 0.47 -6.14
N SER A 105 5.77 0.41 -7.47
CA SER A 105 6.90 0.71 -8.37
C SER A 105 7.38 2.16 -8.29
N LEU A 106 6.47 3.13 -8.13
CA LEU A 106 6.86 4.54 -7.98
C LEU A 106 7.66 4.77 -6.69
N THR A 107 7.24 4.18 -5.57
CA THR A 107 7.97 4.31 -4.30
C THR A 107 9.34 3.62 -4.31
N CYS A 108 9.51 2.54 -5.08
CA CYS A 108 10.82 1.94 -5.29
C CYS A 108 11.75 2.81 -6.14
N SER A 109 11.20 3.64 -7.04
CA SER A 109 11.99 4.55 -7.89
C SER A 109 12.32 5.90 -7.24
N SER A 110 11.53 6.36 -6.26
CA SER A 110 11.72 7.68 -5.61
C SER A 110 12.81 7.71 -4.54
N SER A 111 13.33 6.56 -4.14
CA SER A 111 14.47 6.45 -3.23
C SER A 111 15.41 5.42 -3.82
N GLY A 112 16.64 5.82 -4.16
CA GLY A 112 17.70 4.90 -4.56
C GLY A 112 17.64 3.61 -3.73
N CYS A 113 17.63 2.50 -4.46
CA CYS A 113 17.48 1.13 -4.00
C CYS A 113 17.98 0.90 -2.55
N GLU A 114 17.16 0.22 -1.76
CA GLU A 114 17.49 -0.51 -0.52
C GLU A 114 17.43 0.18 0.86
N ARG A 115 17.37 1.51 1.03
CA ARG A 115 17.70 2.08 2.38
C ARG A 115 16.68 2.86 3.22
N ASN A 116 15.41 3.06 2.83
CA ASN A 116 14.55 4.00 3.58
C ASN A 116 13.23 3.49 4.22
N TRP A 117 12.90 2.20 4.17
CA TRP A 117 11.66 1.73 4.83
C TRP A 117 11.76 1.69 6.37
N SER A 118 12.97 1.53 6.92
CA SER A 118 13.22 1.62 8.37
C SER A 118 12.94 3.01 8.94
N ALA A 119 13.06 4.07 8.12
CA ALA A 119 12.69 5.42 8.54
C ALA A 119 11.17 5.57 8.75
N PHE A 120 10.35 4.81 8.01
CA PHE A 120 8.89 4.85 8.14
C PHE A 120 8.42 4.16 9.44
N GLU A 121 8.99 2.99 9.77
CA GLU A 121 8.76 2.35 11.09
C GLU A 121 9.16 3.26 12.25
N MET A 122 10.27 4.00 12.11
CA MET A 122 10.72 4.93 13.15
C MET A 122 9.75 6.12 13.33
N VAL A 123 9.13 6.64 12.27
CA VAL A 123 8.16 7.75 12.37
C VAL A 123 6.87 7.29 13.07
N HIS A 124 6.38 6.09 12.76
CA HIS A 124 5.19 5.54 13.44
C HIS A 124 5.50 5.07 14.87
N SER A 125 6.69 4.55 15.14
CA SER A 125 7.12 4.14 16.49
C SER A 125 7.36 5.34 17.41
N LYS A 126 7.92 6.45 16.89
CA LYS A 126 8.08 7.69 17.68
C LYS A 126 6.75 8.33 18.07
N ARG A 127 5.67 8.13 17.30
CA ARG A 127 4.32 8.60 17.68
C ARG A 127 3.74 7.80 18.87
N ARG A 128 4.28 6.61 19.19
CA ARG A 128 3.91 5.79 20.36
C ARG A 128 4.73 6.08 21.64
N ASN A 129 5.89 6.73 21.54
CA ASN A 129 6.76 7.02 22.70
C ASN A 129 6.53 8.38 23.37
N ARG A 130 5.33 8.96 23.27
CA ARG A 130 4.89 9.99 24.24
C ARG A 130 4.34 9.29 25.48
N LEU A 131 5.23 8.67 26.26
CA LEU A 131 4.93 8.32 27.64
C LEU A 131 4.85 9.60 28.46
N HIS A 132 3.85 9.61 29.34
CA HIS A 132 3.55 10.64 30.34
C HIS A 132 4.80 11.17 31.07
N GLN A 133 4.66 12.43 31.50
CA GLN A 133 5.48 13.07 32.54
C GLN A 133 5.76 12.16 33.73
#